data_AF-A0A523NJY4-F1
#
_entry.id   AF-A0A523NJY4-F1
#
_cell.length_a   1.000
_cell.length_b   1.000
_cell.length_c   1.000
_cell.angle_alpha   90.00
_cell.angle_beta   90.00
_cell.angle_gamma   90.00
#
_symmetry.space_group_name_H-M   'P 1'
#
loop_
_entity.id
_entity.type
_entity.pdbx_description
1 polymer ?
#
loop_
_entity_poly.entity_id
_entity_poly.type
_entity_poly.pdbx_seq_one_letter_code
_entity_poly.pdbx_strand_id
1 'polypeptide(L)'
;MRSDDKETRPRRVRRSLLAVCVTTFGAGAVAVADGPPTFLYALDEASAYTQGCFGVPGGEPQCQCPILLAPTFSGTFGLTNVPDGDPLLDAFEISNVQWTASLGTTVSFTGSGVYEIGATPDGSPVQRMTLELFVNGEGPVVFDSGLVPVGDISDPPVIDINIGDGFACPGRRMSLAAAPDTPNPADVAPPGGDGVVGIEDLLAVLGDWGLAAPRVTDIDGSGWVGIGDLLMVLAEWT
;
A
#
# COMPACT_ATOMS: atom_id res chain seq x y z
N MET A 1 60.00 -64.78 -50.72
CA MET A 1 60.88 -63.69 -51.19
C MET A 1 60.00 -62.64 -51.83
N ARG A 2 59.62 -61.60 -51.06
CA ARG A 2 58.76 -60.51 -51.52
C ARG A 2 59.35 -59.21 -50.98
N SER A 3 59.37 -58.25 -51.90
CA SER A 3 60.10 -57.00 -51.96
C SER A 3 59.77 -56.01 -50.84
N ASP A 4 60.73 -55.12 -50.62
CA ASP A 4 60.71 -53.86 -49.88
C ASP A 4 59.39 -53.07 -49.96
N ASP A 5 59.07 -52.33 -48.90
CA ASP A 5 58.96 -50.88 -49.04
C ASP A 5 59.02 -50.15 -47.68
N LYS A 6 59.82 -49.08 -47.69
CA LYS A 6 60.28 -48.28 -46.56
C LYS A 6 59.56 -46.94 -46.64
N GLU A 7 58.45 -46.78 -45.92
CA GLU A 7 57.66 -45.54 -45.98
C GLU A 7 58.07 -44.49 -44.93
N THR A 8 58.06 -43.25 -45.39
CA THR A 8 58.74 -42.09 -44.81
C THR A 8 57.70 -41.12 -44.24
N ARG A 9 57.84 -40.78 -42.95
CA ARG A 9 57.33 -39.61 -42.14
C ARG A 9 56.17 -38.72 -42.67
N PRO A 10 55.35 -38.19 -41.74
CA PRO A 10 55.53 -36.76 -41.43
C PRO A 10 55.36 -36.33 -39.95
N ARG A 11 56.00 -35.18 -39.66
CA ARG A 11 56.06 -34.43 -38.39
C ARG A 11 54.68 -33.95 -37.92
N ARG A 12 54.35 -34.19 -36.64
CA ARG A 12 53.17 -33.60 -35.98
C ARG A 12 53.37 -32.10 -35.76
N VAL A 13 52.63 -31.27 -36.49
CA VAL A 13 52.47 -29.84 -36.20
C VAL A 13 51.49 -29.70 -35.04
N ARG A 14 51.95 -29.19 -33.89
CA ARG A 14 51.09 -28.81 -32.76
C ARG A 14 50.29 -27.57 -33.14
N ARG A 15 49.00 -27.74 -33.45
CA ARG A 15 48.05 -26.63 -33.55
C ARG A 15 47.60 -26.25 -32.14
N SER A 16 48.13 -25.13 -31.64
CA SER A 16 47.61 -24.47 -30.44
C SER A 16 46.23 -23.88 -30.79
N LEU A 17 45.18 -24.46 -30.22
CA LEU A 17 43.83 -23.91 -30.24
C LEU A 17 43.77 -22.78 -29.20
N LEU A 18 43.68 -21.55 -29.68
CA LEU A 18 43.35 -20.38 -28.87
C LEU A 18 41.84 -20.45 -28.59
N ALA A 19 41.46 -20.82 -27.38
CA ALA A 19 40.07 -20.78 -26.94
C ALA A 19 39.65 -19.33 -26.67
N VAL A 20 38.88 -18.75 -27.59
CA VAL A 20 38.21 -17.46 -27.40
C VAL A 20 37.01 -17.72 -26.50
N CYS A 21 37.13 -17.40 -25.20
CA CYS A 21 35.99 -17.33 -24.29
C CYS A 21 35.12 -16.13 -24.69
N VAL A 22 34.06 -16.38 -25.45
CA VAL A 22 32.96 -15.44 -25.63
C VAL A 22 32.22 -15.37 -24.30
N THR A 23 32.48 -14.34 -23.50
CA THR A 23 31.68 -14.05 -22.32
C THR A 23 30.33 -13.49 -22.79
N THR A 24 29.31 -14.32 -22.78
CA THR A 24 27.92 -13.87 -22.87
C THR A 24 27.62 -13.05 -21.62
N PHE A 25 27.50 -11.73 -21.76
CA PHE A 25 26.84 -10.91 -20.77
C PHE A 25 25.37 -11.32 -20.76
N GLY A 26 25.01 -12.21 -19.83
CA GLY A 26 23.62 -12.45 -19.49
C GLY A 26 23.09 -11.18 -18.85
N ALA A 27 22.18 -10.48 -19.53
CA ALA A 27 21.33 -9.50 -18.90
C ALA A 27 20.42 -10.27 -17.91
N GLY A 28 20.87 -10.41 -16.67
CA GLY A 28 20.00 -10.84 -15.59
C GLY A 28 19.00 -9.73 -15.35
N ALA A 29 17.77 -9.89 -15.83
CA ALA A 29 16.66 -9.09 -15.33
C ALA A 29 16.54 -9.41 -13.83
N VAL A 30 16.78 -8.41 -12.98
CA VAL A 30 16.41 -8.50 -11.58
C VAL A 30 14.89 -8.43 -11.56
N ALA A 31 14.23 -9.53 -11.24
CA ALA A 31 12.82 -9.47 -10.88
C ALA A 31 12.73 -8.61 -9.61
N VAL A 32 12.17 -7.42 -9.74
CA VAL A 32 11.71 -6.68 -8.57
C VAL A 32 10.57 -7.53 -8.04
N ALA A 33 10.71 -8.08 -6.83
CA ALA A 33 9.58 -8.72 -6.19
C ALA A 33 8.54 -7.62 -5.95
N ASP A 34 7.35 -7.76 -6.51
CA ASP A 34 6.23 -6.91 -6.14
C ASP A 34 6.01 -7.08 -4.62
N GLY A 35 5.91 -5.95 -3.92
CA GLY A 35 5.62 -5.96 -2.48
C GLY A 35 4.25 -6.60 -2.20
N PRO A 36 3.92 -6.86 -0.92
CA PRO A 36 2.57 -7.26 -0.56
C PRO A 36 1.54 -6.25 -1.11
N PRO A 37 0.37 -6.73 -1.60
CA PRO A 37 -0.64 -5.85 -2.17
C PRO A 37 -1.11 -4.82 -1.14
N THR A 38 -1.18 -3.56 -1.56
CA THR A 38 -1.75 -2.47 -0.77
C THR A 38 -3.18 -2.23 -1.23
N PHE A 39 -4.12 -2.25 -0.31
CA PHE A 39 -5.49 -1.81 -0.56
C PHE A 39 -5.59 -0.33 -0.25
N LEU A 40 -6.17 0.45 -1.15
CA LEU A 40 -6.50 1.84 -0.84
C LEU A 40 -7.79 1.91 -0.06
N TYR A 41 -7.81 2.80 0.92
CA TYR A 41 -8.98 3.15 1.71
C TYR A 41 -9.28 4.64 1.56
N ALA A 42 -10.57 4.97 1.50
CA ALA A 42 -11.07 6.33 1.59
C ALA A 42 -11.92 6.49 2.86
N LEU A 43 -11.72 7.60 3.58
CA LEU A 43 -12.59 7.99 4.69
C LEU A 43 -13.98 8.33 4.15
N ASP A 44 -15.01 7.72 4.73
CA ASP A 44 -16.40 7.96 4.36
C ASP A 44 -17.05 9.11 5.17
N GLU A 45 -18.33 9.37 4.92
CA GLU A 45 -19.10 10.45 5.55
C GLU A 45 -19.38 10.25 7.05
N ALA A 46 -19.18 9.04 7.59
CA ALA A 46 -19.29 8.77 9.02
C ALA A 46 -17.99 9.12 9.77
N SER A 47 -16.89 9.36 9.05
CA SER A 47 -15.64 9.84 9.63
C SER A 47 -15.78 11.25 10.19
N ALA A 48 -15.19 11.50 11.37
CA ALA A 48 -15.24 12.80 12.02
C ALA A 48 -13.96 13.12 12.78
N TYR A 49 -13.57 14.40 12.80
CA TYR A 49 -12.47 14.90 13.62
C TYR A 49 -12.98 15.85 14.69
N THR A 50 -12.49 15.69 15.92
CA THR A 50 -12.87 16.54 17.05
C THR A 50 -11.63 17.02 17.79
N GLN A 51 -11.60 18.31 18.12
CA GLN A 51 -10.55 18.92 18.94
C GLN A 51 -11.17 19.63 20.15
N GLY A 52 -10.66 19.38 21.35
CA GLY A 52 -11.19 20.03 22.54
C GLY A 52 -10.66 19.48 23.86
N CYS A 53 -11.18 19.98 24.97
CA CYS A 53 -10.88 19.45 26.30
C CYS A 53 -11.80 18.27 26.60
N PHE A 54 -11.26 17.05 26.48
CA PHE A 54 -11.99 15.84 26.83
C PHE A 54 -11.74 15.50 28.31
N GLY A 55 -12.81 15.19 29.04
CA GLY A 55 -12.70 14.69 30.42
C GLY A 55 -12.01 13.32 30.46
N VAL A 56 -11.43 13.00 31.60
CA VAL A 56 -10.92 11.65 31.88
C VAL A 56 -12.00 10.83 32.60
N PRO A 57 -12.04 9.50 32.48
CA PRO A 57 -12.98 8.68 33.25
C PRO A 57 -12.85 8.99 34.75
N GLY A 58 -13.90 9.58 35.35
CA GLY A 58 -13.95 9.94 36.76
C GLY A 58 -13.25 11.26 37.14
N GLY A 59 -12.88 12.12 36.18
CA GLY A 59 -12.24 13.42 36.46
C GLY A 59 -12.64 14.54 35.51
N GLU A 60 -12.55 15.77 36.01
CA GLU A 60 -12.73 16.99 35.22
C GLU A 60 -11.60 17.13 34.17
N PRO A 61 -11.85 17.75 33.01
CA PRO A 61 -10.82 17.97 32.00
C PRO A 61 -9.69 18.87 32.54
N GLN A 62 -8.44 18.59 32.14
CA GLN A 62 -7.26 19.35 32.59
C GLN A 62 -7.21 20.79 32.03
N CYS A 63 -8.11 21.12 31.11
CA CYS A 63 -8.34 22.46 30.58
C CYS A 63 -9.82 22.77 30.40
N GLN A 64 -10.10 24.06 30.28
CA GLN A 64 -11.38 24.57 29.81
C GLN A 64 -11.20 25.13 28.40
N CYS A 65 -11.71 24.43 27.40
CA CYS A 65 -11.78 24.91 26.02
C CYS A 65 -13.00 24.29 25.32
N PRO A 66 -13.54 24.94 24.27
CA PRO A 66 -14.68 24.41 23.54
C PRO A 66 -14.29 23.13 22.78
N ILE A 67 -15.26 22.24 22.62
CA ILE A 67 -15.14 21.10 21.72
C ILE A 67 -15.54 21.56 20.33
N LEU A 68 -14.61 21.48 19.39
CA LEU A 68 -14.81 21.77 17.97
C LEU A 68 -14.95 20.46 17.21
N LEU A 69 -16.01 20.34 16.41
CA LEU A 69 -16.30 19.17 15.59
C LEU A 69 -16.16 19.54 14.10
N ALA A 70 -15.40 18.74 13.37
CA ALA A 70 -15.31 18.76 11.92
C ALA A 70 -16.11 17.58 11.37
N PRO A 71 -17.35 17.80 10.88
CA PRO A 71 -18.14 16.75 10.24
C PRO A 71 -17.63 16.44 8.82
N THR A 72 -16.89 17.37 8.20
CA THR A 72 -16.18 17.10 6.94
C THR A 72 -14.78 16.63 7.28
N PHE A 73 -14.60 15.32 7.38
CA PHE A 73 -13.31 14.67 7.56
C PHE A 73 -13.14 13.61 6.48
N SER A 74 -12.23 13.84 5.55
CA SER A 74 -12.09 13.02 4.34
C SER A 74 -10.62 12.86 3.94
N GLY A 75 -10.36 11.88 3.08
CA GLY A 75 -9.03 11.61 2.52
C GLY A 75 -8.78 10.13 2.35
N THR A 76 -7.53 9.77 2.04
CA THR A 76 -7.16 8.38 1.72
C THR A 76 -5.96 7.89 2.53
N PHE A 77 -5.78 6.58 2.55
CA PHE A 77 -4.59 5.90 3.06
C PHE A 77 -4.46 4.52 2.42
N GLY A 78 -3.23 3.99 2.39
CA GLY A 78 -2.96 2.61 1.98
C GLY A 78 -2.93 1.67 3.17
N LEU A 79 -3.42 0.44 2.98
CA LEU A 79 -3.38 -0.63 3.97
C LEU A 79 -2.69 -1.85 3.34
N THR A 80 -1.56 -2.25 3.89
CA THR A 80 -0.72 -3.33 3.35
C THR A 80 -0.62 -4.43 4.39
N ASN A 81 -1.04 -5.66 4.04
CA ASN A 81 -0.88 -6.79 4.96
C ASN A 81 0.61 -7.06 5.21
N VAL A 82 1.00 -7.22 6.47
CA VAL A 82 2.36 -7.56 6.88
C VAL A 82 2.36 -9.04 7.27
N PRO A 83 2.84 -9.97 6.42
CA PRO A 83 2.60 -11.41 6.57
C PRO A 83 3.29 -12.10 7.77
N ASP A 84 3.92 -11.35 8.67
CA ASP A 84 4.68 -11.89 9.79
C ASP A 84 4.26 -11.18 11.08
N GLY A 85 3.43 -11.85 11.90
CA GLY A 85 2.80 -11.24 13.10
C GLY A 85 2.35 -12.23 14.18
N ASP A 86 1.67 -11.69 15.18
CA ASP A 86 1.00 -12.43 16.25
C ASP A 86 -0.02 -13.42 15.63
N PRO A 87 -0.02 -14.71 15.98
CA PRO A 87 -0.98 -15.68 15.43
C PRO A 87 -2.45 -15.35 15.73
N LEU A 88 -2.71 -14.42 16.65
CA LEU A 88 -4.04 -13.98 17.04
C LEU A 88 -4.47 -12.66 16.37
N LEU A 89 -3.53 -11.86 15.87
CA LEU A 89 -3.79 -10.55 15.29
C LEU A 89 -3.04 -10.40 13.97
N ASP A 90 -3.79 -10.26 12.88
CA ASP A 90 -3.25 -9.84 11.60
C ASP A 90 -2.82 -8.38 11.70
N ALA A 91 -1.63 -8.09 11.20
CA ALA A 91 -1.04 -6.76 11.20
C ALA A 91 -1.02 -6.18 9.78
N PHE A 92 -1.38 -4.91 9.68
CA PHE A 92 -1.37 -4.14 8.46
C PHE A 92 -0.57 -2.85 8.66
N GLU A 93 0.31 -2.54 7.73
CA GLU A 93 0.96 -1.24 7.64
C GLU A 93 -0.03 -0.23 7.05
N ILE A 94 -0.16 0.92 7.71
CA ILE A 94 -0.87 2.08 7.19
C ILE A 94 0.15 3.02 6.58
N SER A 95 -0.03 3.36 5.30
CA SER A 95 0.85 4.25 4.56
C SER A 95 0.08 5.37 3.86
N ASN A 96 0.80 6.38 3.36
CA ASN A 96 0.27 7.46 2.52
C ASN A 96 -0.99 8.14 3.07
N VAL A 97 -1.06 8.33 4.40
CA VAL A 97 -2.18 9.05 5.00
C VAL A 97 -2.21 10.47 4.44
N GLN A 98 -3.35 10.84 3.85
CA GLN A 98 -3.61 12.18 3.34
C GLN A 98 -5.05 12.57 3.68
N TRP A 99 -5.25 13.11 4.89
CA TRP A 99 -6.57 13.49 5.36
C TRP A 99 -6.71 14.99 5.57
N THR A 100 -7.94 15.46 5.47
CA THR A 100 -8.30 16.86 5.73
C THR A 100 -9.57 16.95 6.55
N ALA A 101 -9.57 17.86 7.52
CA ALA A 101 -10.73 18.23 8.31
C ALA A 101 -10.97 19.75 8.25
N SER A 102 -12.18 20.21 8.53
CA SER A 102 -12.49 21.64 8.61
C SER A 102 -13.07 22.03 9.97
N LEU A 103 -12.31 22.84 10.73
CA LEU A 103 -12.76 23.49 11.96
C LEU A 103 -12.95 25.01 11.75
N GLY A 104 -13.45 25.39 10.57
CA GLY A 104 -13.45 26.78 10.09
C GLY A 104 -12.14 27.19 9.38
N THR A 105 -11.10 26.36 9.51
CA THR A 105 -9.89 26.33 8.68
C THR A 105 -9.56 24.88 8.37
N THR A 106 -8.87 24.65 7.24
CA THR A 106 -8.42 23.32 6.86
C THR A 106 -7.32 22.85 7.81
N VAL A 107 -7.51 21.66 8.38
CA VAL A 107 -6.49 20.92 9.12
C VAL A 107 -6.07 19.74 8.24
N SER A 108 -4.78 19.62 7.93
CA SER A 108 -4.24 18.48 7.18
C SER A 108 -3.57 17.47 8.11
N PHE A 109 -3.68 16.20 7.74
CA PHE A 109 -3.02 15.09 8.42
C PHE A 109 -2.23 14.27 7.40
N THR A 110 -0.96 14.03 7.70
CA THR A 110 -0.12 13.11 6.92
C THR A 110 0.66 12.19 7.84
N GLY A 111 1.01 10.99 7.39
CA GLY A 111 1.78 10.05 8.21
C GLY A 111 1.55 8.60 7.84
N SER A 112 1.77 7.75 8.84
CA SER A 112 1.73 6.29 8.70
C SER A 112 1.37 5.66 10.04
N GLY A 113 1.20 4.33 10.06
CA GLY A 113 0.94 3.62 11.30
C GLY A 113 0.77 2.12 11.12
N VAL A 114 0.14 1.50 12.10
CA VAL A 114 -0.16 0.07 12.13
C VAL A 114 -1.60 -0.13 12.53
N TYR A 115 -2.27 -1.04 11.82
CA TYR A 115 -3.58 -1.56 12.18
C TYR A 115 -3.46 -3.05 12.49
N GLU A 116 -4.04 -3.46 13.61
CA GLU A 116 -4.06 -4.84 14.08
C GLU A 116 -5.53 -5.26 14.21
N ILE A 117 -5.89 -6.43 13.69
CA ILE A 117 -7.25 -6.99 13.82
C ILE A 117 -7.17 -8.50 13.97
N GLY A 118 -8.05 -9.07 14.79
CA GLY A 118 -8.09 -10.50 15.01
C GLY A 118 -8.92 -10.82 16.24
N ALA A 119 -8.44 -11.73 17.08
CA ALA A 119 -9.16 -12.16 18.26
C ALA A 119 -8.28 -12.22 19.51
N THR A 120 -8.84 -11.94 20.68
CA THR A 120 -8.18 -12.24 21.96
C THR A 120 -8.06 -13.76 22.18
N PRO A 121 -7.26 -14.24 23.15
CA PRO A 121 -7.11 -15.67 23.43
C PRO A 121 -8.42 -16.41 23.79
N ASP A 122 -9.47 -15.70 24.17
CA ASP A 122 -10.81 -16.23 24.44
C ASP A 122 -11.73 -16.24 23.20
N GLY A 123 -11.22 -15.79 22.04
CA GLY A 123 -11.95 -15.74 20.77
C GLY A 123 -12.77 -14.46 20.57
N SER A 124 -12.69 -13.46 21.45
CA SER A 124 -13.41 -12.20 21.25
C SER A 124 -12.75 -11.36 20.15
N PRO A 125 -13.51 -10.90 19.13
CA PRO A 125 -12.95 -10.10 18.05
C PRO A 125 -12.50 -8.72 18.56
N VAL A 126 -11.28 -8.33 18.21
CA VAL A 126 -10.65 -7.08 18.62
C VAL A 126 -9.86 -6.44 17.49
N GLN A 127 -9.65 -5.13 17.62
CA GLN A 127 -8.81 -4.34 16.72
C GLN A 127 -8.03 -3.28 17.51
N ARG A 128 -6.94 -2.79 16.91
CA ARG A 128 -6.19 -1.63 17.39
C ARG A 128 -5.61 -0.87 16.21
N MET A 129 -5.63 0.46 16.30
CA MET A 129 -4.94 1.32 15.36
C MET A 129 -4.00 2.25 16.11
N THR A 130 -2.74 2.29 15.68
CA THR A 130 -1.74 3.26 16.14
C THR A 130 -1.21 4.04 14.95
N LEU A 131 -1.35 5.36 14.97
CA LEU A 131 -0.87 6.25 13.91
C LEU A 131 0.14 7.26 14.45
N GLU A 132 1.11 7.59 13.61
CA GLU A 132 2.01 8.72 13.81
C GLU A 132 1.72 9.77 12.74
N LEU A 133 1.03 10.85 13.12
CA LEU A 133 0.54 11.86 12.18
C LEU A 133 1.20 13.21 12.39
N PHE A 134 1.60 13.86 11.31
CA PHE A 134 1.87 15.28 11.24
C PHE A 134 0.55 16.03 11.03
N VAL A 135 0.27 17.01 11.88
CA VAL A 135 -0.92 17.85 11.84
C VAL A 135 -0.52 19.24 11.35
N ASN A 136 -1.02 19.66 10.19
CA ASN A 136 -0.57 20.87 9.51
C ASN A 136 0.95 20.92 9.29
N GLY A 137 1.58 19.76 9.09
CA GLY A 137 3.03 19.62 8.96
C GLY A 137 3.82 19.60 10.28
N GLU A 138 3.16 19.74 11.43
CA GLU A 138 3.78 19.64 12.76
C GLU A 138 3.58 18.25 13.36
N GLY A 139 4.64 17.62 13.88
CA GLY A 139 4.54 16.27 14.44
C GLY A 139 5.89 15.52 14.47
N PRO A 140 5.87 14.18 14.60
CA PRO A 140 4.68 13.33 14.63
C PRO A 140 3.94 13.35 15.97
N VAL A 141 2.62 13.18 15.91
CA VAL A 141 1.73 12.99 17.06
C VAL A 141 1.21 11.55 17.00
N VAL A 142 1.32 10.85 18.12
CA VAL A 142 0.79 9.48 18.25
C VAL A 142 -0.71 9.53 18.53
N PHE A 143 -1.48 8.81 17.73
CA PHE A 143 -2.88 8.49 17.97
C PHE A 143 -3.02 7.00 18.20
N ASP A 144 -3.75 6.59 19.24
CA ASP A 144 -3.96 5.18 19.58
C ASP A 144 -5.43 4.97 19.95
N SER A 145 -6.03 3.89 19.46
CA SER A 145 -7.37 3.45 19.88
C SER A 145 -7.34 2.69 21.22
N GLY A 146 -6.19 2.13 21.57
CA GLY A 146 -6.10 0.96 22.43
C GLY A 146 -6.68 -0.29 21.76
N LEU A 147 -6.62 -1.42 22.44
CA LEU A 147 -7.28 -2.64 21.98
C LEU A 147 -8.78 -2.53 22.27
N VAL A 148 -9.59 -2.49 21.21
CA VAL A 148 -11.04 -2.30 21.30
C VAL A 148 -11.79 -3.44 20.61
N PRO A 149 -13.02 -3.77 21.02
CA PRO A 149 -13.83 -4.77 20.33
C PRO A 149 -14.15 -4.35 18.90
N VAL A 150 -14.30 -5.33 18.01
CA VAL A 150 -14.88 -5.16 16.67
C VAL A 150 -16.08 -6.09 16.51
N GLY A 151 -17.00 -5.77 15.61
CA GLY A 151 -18.18 -6.59 15.34
C GLY A 151 -17.82 -7.85 14.55
N ASP A 152 -17.75 -7.69 13.23
CA ASP A 152 -17.35 -8.74 12.30
C ASP A 152 -15.95 -8.42 11.73
N ILE A 153 -15.15 -9.47 11.50
CA ILE A 153 -13.85 -9.37 10.83
C ILE A 153 -14.05 -9.74 9.36
N SER A 154 -13.66 -8.85 8.46
CA SER A 154 -13.66 -9.07 7.01
C SER A 154 -12.25 -9.06 6.44
N ASP A 155 -12.09 -9.61 5.25
CA ASP A 155 -10.83 -9.56 4.49
C ASP A 155 -11.12 -9.14 3.04
N PRO A 156 -10.65 -7.96 2.58
CA PRO A 156 -9.96 -6.92 3.37
C PRO A 156 -10.82 -6.32 4.50
N PRO A 157 -10.21 -5.80 5.58
CA PRO A 157 -10.93 -5.32 6.77
C PRO A 157 -11.68 -4.02 6.49
N VAL A 158 -12.90 -3.88 7.03
CA VAL A 158 -13.58 -2.59 7.12
C VAL A 158 -13.13 -1.89 8.40
N ILE A 159 -12.78 -0.61 8.30
CA ILE A 159 -12.32 0.21 9.42
C ILE A 159 -13.51 0.95 10.01
N ASP A 160 -13.80 0.70 11.28
CA ASP A 160 -14.68 1.52 12.13
C ASP A 160 -14.02 1.58 13.51
N ILE A 161 -13.30 2.68 13.79
CA ILE A 161 -12.48 2.79 15.00
C ILE A 161 -12.34 4.24 15.47
N ASN A 162 -12.29 4.42 16.79
CA ASN A 162 -11.99 5.70 17.41
C ASN A 162 -10.54 5.73 17.88
N ILE A 163 -9.80 6.78 17.51
CA ILE A 163 -8.43 7.04 17.93
C ILE A 163 -8.29 8.42 18.58
N GLY A 164 -7.28 8.59 19.42
CA GLY A 164 -6.98 9.88 20.03
C GLY A 164 -5.53 10.00 20.49
N ASP A 165 -5.08 11.23 20.72
CA ASP A 165 -3.71 11.55 21.20
C ASP A 165 -3.56 11.44 22.74
N GLY A 166 -4.34 10.54 23.34
CA GLY A 166 -4.37 10.31 24.78
C GLY A 166 -5.06 11.44 25.56
N PHE A 167 -4.35 12.02 26.52
CA PHE A 167 -4.86 13.04 27.45
C PHE A 167 -4.36 14.45 27.15
N ALA A 168 -3.94 14.70 25.90
CA ALA A 168 -3.53 16.03 25.47
C ALA A 168 -4.66 17.06 25.67
N CYS A 169 -4.26 18.33 25.82
CA CYS A 169 -5.17 19.41 26.15
C CYS A 169 -4.71 20.70 25.41
N PRO A 170 -5.46 21.19 24.39
CA PRO A 170 -6.61 20.53 23.77
C PRO A 170 -6.21 19.17 23.19
N GLY A 171 -7.06 18.17 23.40
CA GLY A 171 -6.88 16.84 22.84
C GLY A 171 -7.48 16.75 21.45
N ARG A 172 -7.13 15.68 20.75
CA ARG A 172 -7.59 15.39 19.39
C ARG A 172 -8.14 13.97 19.34
N ARG A 173 -9.33 13.83 18.75
CA ARG A 173 -9.99 12.54 18.55
C ARG A 173 -10.49 12.43 17.12
N MET A 174 -10.42 11.23 16.58
CA MET A 174 -10.93 10.90 15.26
C MET A 174 -11.81 9.67 15.39
N SER A 175 -12.97 9.72 14.76
CA SER A 175 -13.73 8.53 14.40
C SER A 175 -13.40 8.25 12.95
N LEU A 176 -12.84 7.08 12.67
CA LEU A 176 -12.46 6.63 11.34
C LEU A 176 -13.45 5.57 10.88
N ALA A 177 -14.09 5.85 9.75
CA ALA A 177 -14.94 4.92 9.03
C ALA A 177 -14.44 4.87 7.58
N ALA A 178 -13.99 3.69 7.16
CA ALA A 178 -13.43 3.48 5.82
C ALA A 178 -13.60 2.03 5.39
N ALA A 179 -13.94 1.84 4.13
CA ALA A 179 -13.92 0.55 3.48
C ALA A 179 -12.75 0.52 2.47
N PRO A 180 -12.22 -0.67 2.15
CA PRO A 180 -11.33 -0.81 1.01
C PRO A 180 -12.08 -0.29 -0.21
N ASP A 181 -11.45 0.62 -0.95
CA ASP A 181 -11.99 1.01 -2.22
C ASP A 181 -12.07 -0.26 -3.08
N THR A 182 -13.19 -0.48 -3.74
CA THR A 182 -13.28 -1.60 -4.66
C THR A 182 -12.22 -1.36 -5.73
N PRO A 183 -11.19 -2.21 -5.88
CA PRO A 183 -10.09 -1.92 -6.78
C PRO A 183 -10.67 -1.56 -8.14
N ASN A 184 -10.56 -0.30 -8.54
CA ASN A 184 -10.99 0.08 -9.85
C ASN A 184 -9.98 -0.56 -10.79
N PRO A 185 -10.37 -1.49 -11.69
CA PRO A 185 -9.41 -2.15 -12.55
C PRO A 185 -8.61 -1.13 -13.40
N ALA A 186 -9.15 0.07 -13.59
CA ALA A 186 -8.50 1.18 -14.28
C ALA A 186 -7.47 1.96 -13.44
N ASP A 187 -7.46 1.81 -12.12
CA ASP A 187 -6.49 2.41 -11.20
C ASP A 187 -5.27 1.47 -11.07
N VAL A 188 -4.36 1.60 -12.04
CA VAL A 188 -3.22 0.70 -12.26
C VAL A 188 -1.88 1.34 -11.88
N ALA A 189 -1.86 2.66 -11.63
CA ALA A 189 -0.67 3.43 -11.33
C ALA A 189 -0.81 4.22 -10.02
N PRO A 190 0.17 4.13 -9.11
CA PRO A 190 1.32 3.23 -9.10
C PRO A 190 0.86 1.75 -9.08
N PRO A 191 1.77 0.76 -9.22
CA PRO A 191 1.38 -0.65 -9.09
C PRO A 191 0.60 -0.90 -7.80
N GLY A 192 -0.67 -1.30 -7.92
CA GLY A 192 -1.61 -1.45 -6.79
C GLY A 192 -2.67 -0.34 -6.67
N GLY A 193 -2.59 0.70 -7.49
CA GLY A 193 -3.51 1.84 -7.53
C GLY A 193 -3.25 2.90 -6.44
N ASP A 194 -3.66 4.14 -6.69
CA ASP A 194 -3.71 5.22 -5.68
C ASP A 194 -5.11 5.77 -5.40
N GLY A 195 -6.13 5.20 -6.04
CA GLY A 195 -7.55 5.55 -5.93
C GLY A 195 -8.02 6.62 -6.85
N VAL A 196 -7.14 7.12 -7.71
CA VAL A 196 -7.47 8.15 -8.67
C VAL A 196 -7.16 7.62 -10.04
N VAL A 197 -8.20 7.28 -10.80
CA VAL A 197 -8.01 6.93 -12.22
C VAL A 197 -7.73 8.23 -12.97
N GLY A 198 -6.47 8.45 -13.33
CA GLY A 198 -6.03 9.72 -13.88
C GLY A 198 -4.87 9.61 -14.85
N ILE A 199 -4.04 10.66 -14.84
CA ILE A 199 -2.94 10.78 -15.80
C ILE A 199 -1.86 9.72 -15.60
N GLU A 200 -1.60 9.30 -14.36
CA GLU A 200 -0.58 8.30 -14.09
C GLU A 200 -1.01 6.91 -14.61
N ASP A 201 -2.27 6.53 -14.47
CA ASP A 201 -2.84 5.29 -15.02
C ASP A 201 -2.80 5.29 -16.54
N LEU A 202 -3.19 6.43 -17.13
CA LEU A 202 -3.10 6.64 -18.57
C LEU A 202 -1.66 6.48 -19.05
N LEU A 203 -0.69 7.09 -18.35
CA LEU A 203 0.72 6.98 -18.69
C LEU A 203 1.24 5.55 -18.50
N ALA A 204 0.77 4.80 -17.51
CA ALA A 204 1.11 3.40 -17.32
C ALA A 204 0.61 2.53 -18.49
N VAL A 205 -0.66 2.68 -18.90
CA VAL A 205 -1.23 1.96 -20.06
C VAL A 205 -0.50 2.34 -21.35
N LEU A 206 -0.21 3.62 -21.58
CA LEU A 206 0.55 4.07 -22.75
C LEU A 206 2.01 3.59 -22.73
N GLY A 207 2.61 3.46 -21.55
CA GLY A 207 3.96 2.95 -21.36
C GLY A 207 4.11 1.48 -21.76
N ASP A 208 3.06 0.68 -21.52
CA ASP A 208 3.03 -0.74 -21.84
C ASP A 208 2.33 -1.07 -23.18
N TRP A 209 2.02 -0.06 -24.00
CA TRP A 209 1.24 -0.22 -25.23
C TRP A 209 1.78 -1.31 -26.17
N GLY A 210 0.91 -2.25 -26.56
CA GLY A 210 1.21 -3.35 -27.47
C GLY A 210 1.98 -4.51 -26.85
N LEU A 211 2.23 -4.48 -25.54
CA LEU A 211 2.86 -5.59 -24.82
C LEU A 211 1.84 -6.67 -24.46
N ALA A 212 2.28 -7.93 -24.46
CA ALA A 212 1.46 -9.08 -24.10
C ALA A 212 1.40 -9.29 -22.57
N ALA A 213 0.29 -9.87 -22.11
CA ALA A 213 0.03 -10.26 -20.73
C ALA A 213 0.93 -11.41 -20.21
N PRO A 214 1.08 -11.61 -18.88
CA PRO A 214 0.41 -10.89 -17.79
C PRO A 214 1.02 -9.51 -17.53
N ARG A 215 0.17 -8.48 -17.47
CA ARG A 215 0.50 -7.11 -17.04
C ARG A 215 -0.69 -6.53 -16.29
N VAL A 216 -0.43 -5.69 -15.29
CA VAL A 216 -1.49 -4.96 -14.57
C VAL A 216 -2.23 -3.96 -15.47
N THR A 217 -1.60 -3.56 -16.58
CA THR A 217 -2.14 -2.66 -17.61
C THR A 217 -2.97 -3.36 -18.69
N ASP A 218 -3.10 -4.70 -18.68
CA ASP A 218 -4.09 -5.47 -19.47
C ASP A 218 -5.37 -5.60 -18.64
N ILE A 219 -6.06 -4.47 -18.51
CA ILE A 219 -7.21 -4.24 -17.65
C ILE A 219 -8.42 -5.04 -18.14
N ASP A 220 -8.61 -5.14 -19.46
CA ASP A 220 -9.76 -5.86 -20.04
C ASP A 220 -9.53 -7.37 -20.18
N GLY A 221 -8.31 -7.84 -19.89
CA GLY A 221 -7.91 -9.25 -19.90
C GLY A 221 -7.88 -9.86 -21.31
N SER A 222 -7.74 -9.04 -22.35
CA SER A 222 -7.65 -9.49 -23.74
C SER A 222 -6.32 -10.17 -24.07
N GLY A 223 -5.32 -10.06 -23.20
CA GLY A 223 -3.98 -10.61 -23.35
C GLY A 223 -2.98 -9.62 -23.96
N TRP A 224 -3.40 -8.38 -24.23
CA TRP A 224 -2.57 -7.33 -24.82
C TRP A 224 -2.97 -5.96 -24.29
N VAL A 225 -1.99 -5.15 -23.92
CA VAL A 225 -2.23 -3.75 -23.55
C VAL A 225 -2.51 -2.93 -24.82
N GLY A 226 -3.67 -2.30 -24.91
CA GLY A 226 -4.08 -1.53 -26.08
C GLY A 226 -5.29 -0.63 -25.88
N ILE A 227 -6.10 -0.52 -26.92
CA ILE A 227 -7.22 0.43 -26.94
C ILE A 227 -8.34 0.07 -25.95
N GLY A 228 -8.52 -1.23 -25.64
CA GLY A 228 -9.49 -1.66 -24.64
C GLY A 228 -9.15 -1.11 -23.26
N ASP A 229 -7.92 -1.32 -22.82
CA ASP A 229 -7.39 -0.85 -21.53
C ASP A 229 -7.42 0.67 -21.42
N LEU A 230 -7.02 1.36 -22.49
CA LEU A 230 -7.07 2.82 -22.55
C LEU A 230 -8.50 3.35 -22.35
N LEU A 231 -9.48 2.72 -22.98
CA LEU A 231 -10.86 3.14 -22.85
C LEU A 231 -11.42 2.86 -21.45
N MET A 232 -10.92 1.85 -20.74
CA MET A 232 -11.28 1.63 -19.34
C MET A 232 -10.76 2.75 -18.44
N VAL A 233 -9.49 3.17 -18.60
CA VAL A 233 -8.94 4.34 -17.88
C VAL A 233 -9.74 5.61 -18.17
N LEU A 234 -10.05 5.88 -19.45
CA LEU A 234 -10.80 7.07 -19.81
C LEU A 234 -12.27 7.03 -19.34
N ALA A 235 -12.86 5.84 -19.23
CA ALA A 235 -14.24 5.69 -18.76
C ALA A 235 -14.39 5.95 -17.27
N GLU A 236 -13.36 5.61 -16.50
CA GLU A 236 -13.33 5.72 -15.05
C GLU A 236 -12.61 6.99 -14.55
N TRP A 237 -12.24 7.92 -15.45
CA TRP A 237 -11.45 9.11 -15.13
C TRP A 237 -12.08 9.97 -14.03
N THR A 238 -11.33 10.20 -12.96
CA THR A 238 -11.71 11.04 -11.80
C THR A 238 -10.75 12.21 -11.60
#